data_AF-A0A8C7XYF1-F1
#
_entry.id   AF-A0A8C7XYF1-F1
#
_cell.length_a   1.000
_cell.length_b   1.000
_cell.length_c   1.000
_cell.angle_alpha   90.00
_cell.angle_beta   90.00
_cell.angle_gamma   90.00
#
_symmetry.space_group_name_H-M   'P 1'
#
loop_
_entity.id
_entity.type
_entity.pdbx_description
1 polymer ?
#
loop_
_entity_poly.entity_id
_entity_poly.type
_entity_poly.pdbx_seq_one_letter_code
_entity_poly.pdbx_strand_id
1 'polypeptide(L)' 'MASLNTVSSANTNFSLDLFKQLSNKDKSANVFYSPFSISSALAMVMLGARGTTASQMTEVSHLAAARLPPKPF' A
#
# COMPACT_ATOMS: atom_id res chain seq x y z
N MET A 1 2.45 -14.00 12.00
CA MET A 1 2.21 -14.18 10.55
C MET A 1 1.01 -13.33 10.18
N ALA A 2 1.09 -12.50 9.15
CA ALA A 2 -0.08 -11.78 8.64
C ALA A 2 -1.11 -12.79 8.13
N SER A 3 -2.38 -12.62 8.48
CA SER A 3 -3.42 -13.46 7.89
C SER A 3 -3.64 -13.06 6.42
N LEU A 4 -4.04 -14.00 5.56
CA LEU A 4 -4.40 -13.70 4.17
C LEU A 4 -5.50 -12.63 4.07
N ASN A 5 -6.42 -12.62 5.05
CA ASN A 5 -7.48 -11.61 5.16
C ASN A 5 -6.90 -10.20 5.41
N THR A 6 -5.85 -10.10 6.23
CA THR A 6 -5.17 -8.82 6.52
C THR A 6 -4.49 -8.27 5.26
N VAL A 7 -3.81 -9.13 4.48
CA VAL A 7 -3.14 -8.71 3.24
C VAL A 7 -4.15 -8.30 2.17
N SER A 8 -5.25 -9.04 2.04
CA SER A 8 -6.35 -8.72 1.11
C SER A 8 -7.00 -7.37 1.45
N SER A 9 -7.30 -7.13 2.73
CA SER A 9 -7.86 -5.86 3.19
C SER A 9 -6.90 -4.69 2.98
N ALA A 10 -5.61 -4.86 3.29
CA ALA A 10 -4.60 -3.84 3.03
C ALA A 10 -4.50 -3.49 1.53
N ASN A 11 -4.46 -4.49 0.66
CA ASN A 11 -4.40 -4.27 -0.79
C ASN A 11 -5.67 -3.60 -1.33
N THR A 12 -6.83 -3.90 -0.75
CA THR A 12 -8.11 -3.25 -1.10
C THR A 12 -8.10 -1.78 -0.70
N ASN A 13 -7.66 -1.45 0.52
CA ASN A 13 -7.55 -0.06 0.97
C ASN A 13 -6.57 0.74 0.11
N PHE A 14 -5.39 0.17 -0.14
CA PHE A 14 -4.41 0.74 -1.06
C PHE A 14 -5.00 1.00 -2.46
N SER A 15 -5.73 0.04 -3.01
CA SER A 15 -6.40 0.19 -4.31
C SER A 15 -7.40 1.34 -4.30
N LEU A 16 -8.25 1.44 -3.29
CA LEU A 16 -9.25 2.50 -3.21
C LEU A 16 -8.60 3.89 -3.11
N ASP A 17 -7.54 4.02 -2.31
CA ASP A 17 -6.81 5.28 -2.17
C ASP A 17 -6.10 5.65 -3.48
N LEU A 18 -5.45 4.70 -4.13
CA LEU A 18 -4.80 4.92 -5.43
C LEU A 18 -5.81 5.28 -6.52
N PHE A 19 -6.96 4.60 -6.58
CA PHE A 19 -8.03 4.93 -7.52
C PHE A 19 -8.50 6.36 -7.36
N LYS A 20 -8.77 6.81 -6.13
CA LYS A 20 -9.19 8.19 -5.86
C LYS A 20 -8.14 9.18 -6.38
N GLN A 21 -6.86 8.91 -6.14
CA GLN A 21 -5.77 9.79 -6.62
C GLN A 21 -5.68 9.83 -8.14
N LEU A 22 -5.82 8.68 -8.82
CA LEU A 22 -5.78 8.59 -10.28
C LEU A 22 -7.01 9.28 -10.91
N SER A 23 -8.20 9.02 -10.38
CA SER A 23 -9.47 9.58 -10.87
C SER A 23 -9.61 11.08 -10.59
N ASN A 24 -8.87 11.62 -9.62
CA ASN A 24 -8.85 13.06 -9.35
C ASN A 24 -8.10 13.88 -10.40
N LYS A 25 -7.22 13.26 -11.22
CA LYS A 25 -6.48 13.98 -12.27
C LYS A 25 -7.36 14.36 -13.45
N ASP A 26 -8.20 13.43 -13.91
CA ASP A 26 -9.15 13.64 -14.99
C ASP A 26 -10.39 12.78 -14.75
N LYS A 27 -11.51 13.43 -14.42
CA LYS A 27 -12.78 12.74 -14.10
C LYS A 27 -13.44 12.10 -15.31
N SER A 28 -13.00 12.42 -16.52
CA SER A 28 -13.55 11.91 -17.77
C SER A 28 -12.72 10.77 -18.37
N ALA A 29 -11.50 10.57 -17.88
CA ALA A 29 -10.60 9.54 -18.38
C ALA A 29 -10.88 8.17 -17.76
N ASN A 30 -10.66 7.12 -18.56
CA ASN A 30 -10.70 5.75 -18.07
C ASN A 30 -9.50 5.47 -17.16
N VAL A 31 -9.75 4.91 -15.97
CA VAL A 31 -8.71 4.48 -15.03
C VAL A 31 -8.62 2.97 -15.03
N PHE A 32 -7.48 2.43 -15.49
CA PHE A 32 -7.21 0.99 -15.53
C PHE A 32 -5.81 0.71 -14.96
N TYR A 33 -5.72 -0.13 -13.93
CA TYR A 33 -4.46 -0.49 -13.27
C TYR A 33 -4.62 -1.81 -12.50
N SER A 34 -3.49 -2.43 -12.14
CA SER A 34 -3.46 -3.62 -11.29
C SER A 34 -2.96 -3.26 -9.88
N PRO A 35 -3.84 -3.14 -8.86
CA PRO A 35 -3.43 -2.76 -7.51
C PRO A 35 -2.48 -3.77 -6.89
N PHE A 36 -2.73 -5.07 -7.11
CA PHE A 36 -1.91 -6.14 -6.56
C PHE A 36 -0.48 -6.15 -7.13
N SER A 37 -0.33 -5.87 -8.43
CA SER A 37 0.99 -5.77 -9.07
C SER A 37 1.81 -4.62 -8.47
N ILE A 38 1.20 -3.43 -8.34
CA ILE A 38 1.85 -2.25 -7.77
C ILE A 38 2.21 -2.49 -6.30
N SER A 39 1.29 -3.05 -5.51
CA SER A 39 1.52 -3.38 -4.10
C SER A 39 2.68 -4.38 -3.94
N SER A 40 2.75 -5.39 -4.80
CA SER A 40 3.85 -6.37 -4.79
C SER A 40 5.19 -5.72 -5.13
N ALA A 41 5.23 -4.84 -6.13
CA ALA A 41 6.45 -4.10 -6.48
C ALA A 41 6.91 -3.19 -5.33
N LEU A 42 5.98 -2.46 -4.71
CA LEU A 42 6.27 -1.61 -3.55
C LEU A 42 6.77 -2.44 -2.36
N ALA A 43 6.17 -3.60 -2.09
CA ALA A 43 6.60 -4.50 -1.03
C ALA A 43 8.05 -4.96 -1.23
N MET A 44 8.47 -5.25 -2.47
CA MET A 44 9.87 -5.58 -2.78
C MET A 44 10.80 -4.38 -2.54
N VAL A 45 10.40 -3.18 -2.94
CA VAL A 45 11.18 -1.95 -2.72
C VAL A 45 11.31 -1.62 -1.22
N MET A 46 10.25 -1.85 -0.44
CA MET A 46 10.24 -1.64 1.01
C MET A 46 11.31 -2.46 1.74
N LEU A 47 11.67 -3.64 1.22
CA LEU A 47 12.73 -4.47 1.82
C LEU A 47 14.11 -3.80 1.78
N GLY A 48 14.35 -2.89 0.83
CA GLY A 48 15.58 -2.11 0.73
C GLY A 48 15.50 -0.70 1.34
N ALA A 49 14.29 -0.22 1.65
CA ALA A 49 14.08 1.12 2.16
C ALA A 49 14.51 1.27 3.63
N ARG A 50 14.96 2.47 4.03
CA ARG A 50 15.33 2.80 5.41
C ARG A 50 14.82 4.19 5.81
N GLY A 51 14.84 4.48 7.11
CA GLY A 51 14.49 5.78 7.65
C GLY A 51 13.11 6.27 7.22
N THR A 52 13.02 7.54 6.82
CA THR A 52 11.78 8.20 6.40
C THR A 52 11.12 7.52 5.20
N THR A 53 11.92 7.02 4.24
CA THR A 53 11.42 6.29 3.07
C THR A 53 10.67 5.02 3.47
N ALA A 54 11.25 4.22 4.38
CA ALA A 54 10.58 3.01 4.85
C ALA A 54 9.27 3.32 5.57
N SER A 55 9.23 4.39 6.38
CA SER A 55 8.02 4.82 7.10
C SER A 55 6.90 5.24 6.15
N GLN A 56 7.18 6.08 5.15
CA GLN A 56 6.18 6.54 4.19
C GLN A 56 5.63 5.40 3.33
N MET A 57 6.50 4.50 2.85
CA MET A 57 6.04 3.34 2.07
C MET A 57 5.15 2.41 2.91
N THR A 58 5.50 2.23 4.18
CA THR A 58 4.71 1.42 5.13
C THR A 58 3.32 1.98 5.35
N GLU A 59 3.20 3.31 5.46
CA GLU A 59 1.93 4.02 5.59
C GLU A 59 1.06 3.86 4.35
N VAL A 60 1.62 4.08 3.16
CA VAL A 60 0.86 4.06 1.89
C VAL A 60 0.42 2.66 1.49
N SER A 61 1.26 1.64 1.72
CA SER A 61 0.94 0.27 1.28
C SER A 61 -0.12 -0.42 2.15
N HIS A 62 -0.49 0.14 3.31
CA HIS A 62 -1.38 -0.49 4.31
C HIS A 62 -0.90 -1.87 4.84
N LEU A 63 0.30 -2.31 4.42
CA LEU A 63 0.91 -3.60 4.80
C LEU A 63 1.55 -3.56 6.20
N ALA A 64 1.70 -2.38 6.81
CA ALA A 64 2.31 -2.16 8.12
C ALA A 64 1.71 -2.99 9.26
N ALA A 65 0.39 -3.20 9.22
CA ALA A 65 -0.35 -3.97 10.22
C ALA A 65 0.10 -5.44 10.31
N ALA A 66 0.86 -5.92 9.31
CA ALA A 66 1.34 -7.28 9.23
C ALA A 66 2.72 -7.53 9.88
N ARG A 67 3.55 -6.49 10.10
CA ARG A 67 4.99 -6.68 10.34
C ARG A 67 5.62 -5.82 11.44
N LEU A 68 4.95 -4.80 11.95
CA LEU A 68 5.53 -3.99 13.03
C LEU A 68 4.97 -4.41 14.40
N PRO A 69 5.82 -4.68 15.40
CA PRO A 69 5.35 -4.71 16.78
C PRO A 69 4.75 -3.35 17.16
N PRO A 70 3.78 -3.31 18.09
CA PRO A 70 3.20 -2.07 18.57
C PRO A 70 4.32 -1.12 19.02
N LYS A 71 4.23 0.16 18.63
CA LYS A 71 5.15 1.18 19.12
C LYS A 71 5.11 1.18 20.66
N PRO A 72 6.25 1.05 21.35
CA PRO A 72 6.30 1.42 22.75
C PRO A 72 6.20 2.96 22.77
N PHE A 73 5.13 3.45 23.39
CA PHE A 73 4.72 4.85 23.52
C PHE A 73 4.00 5.44 22.30
#